data_AF-A0A8X6SDN0-F1
#
_entry.id   AF-A0A8X6SDN0-F1
#
_cell.length_a   1.000
_cell.length_b   1.000
_cell.length_c   1.000
_cell.angle_alpha   90.00
_cell.angle_beta   90.00
_cell.angle_gamma   90.00
#
_symmetry.space_group_name_H-M   'P 1'
#
loop_
_entity.id
_entity.type
_entity.pdbx_description
1 polymer ?
#
loop_
_entity_poly.entity_id
_entity_poly.type
_entity_poly.pdbx_seq_one_letter_code
_entity_poly.pdbx_strand_id
1 'polypeptide(L)' 'MRQANQQFSSILTKIGNGEQLDKMEITLIESRFCTVEEAEARCSQGIRLFNTNNSVNEYNNKILNAYVDKLTSTLTDV' A
#
# COMPACT_ATOMS: atom_id res chain seq x y z
N MET A 1 -6.86 -6.13 -18.80
CA MET A 1 -5.76 -6.65 -17.95
C MET A 1 -5.46 -5.64 -16.85
N ARG A 2 -5.34 -6.08 -15.58
CA ARG A 2 -5.04 -5.18 -14.44
C ARG A 2 -3.56 -4.80 -14.35
N GLN A 3 -2.66 -5.63 -14.88
CA GLN A 3 -1.21 -5.42 -14.89
C GLN A 3 -0.69 -5.40 -16.33
N ALA A 4 0.13 -4.41 -16.68
CA ALA A 4 0.74 -4.30 -18.01
C ALA A 4 2.00 -5.17 -18.17
N ASN A 5 2.73 -5.43 -17.08
CA ASN A 5 3.92 -6.26 -17.09
C ASN A 5 3.55 -7.75 -16.96
N GLN A 6 3.83 -8.54 -18.00
CA GLN A 6 3.47 -9.95 -18.07
C GLN A 6 4.18 -10.80 -17.00
N GLN A 7 5.47 -10.56 -16.77
CA GLN A 7 6.25 -11.29 -15.77
C GLN A 7 5.69 -11.04 -14.36
N PHE A 8 5.37 -9.79 -14.04
CA PHE A 8 4.77 -9.44 -12.76
C PHE A 8 3.37 -10.03 -12.60
N SER A 9 2.55 -10.02 -13.67
CA SER A 9 1.24 -10.67 -13.65
C SER A 9 1.36 -12.17 -13.36
N SER A 10 2.34 -12.85 -13.95
CA SER A 10 2.59 -14.27 -13.71
C SER A 10 2.94 -14.56 -12.25
N ILE A 11 3.80 -13.74 -11.64
CA ILE A 11 4.20 -13.88 -10.23
C ILE A 11 2.99 -13.67 -9.31
N LEU A 12 2.16 -12.66 -9.57
CA LEU A 12 0.94 -12.43 -8.78
C LEU A 12 -0.05 -13.60 -8.88
N THR A 13 -0.19 -14.22 -10.06
CA THR A 13 -1.01 -15.43 -10.23
C THR A 13 -0.47 -16.58 -9.39
N LYS A 14 0.84 -16.84 -9.41
CA LYS A 14 1.47 -17.88 -8.57
C LYS A 14 1.20 -17.65 -7.08
N ILE A 15 1.38 -16.42 -6.59
CA ILE A 15 1.06 -16.05 -5.21
C ILE A 15 -0.41 -16.35 -4.89
N GLY A 16 -1.33 -15.97 -5.79
CA GLY A 16 -2.76 -16.23 -5.64
C GLY A 16 -3.11 -17.72 -5.60
N ASN A 17 -2.33 -18.56 -6.28
CA ASN A 17 -2.48 -20.02 -6.28
C ASN A 17 -1.80 -20.71 -5.09
N GLY A 18 -1.02 -19.99 -4.28
CA GLY A 18 -0.22 -20.57 -3.19
C GLY A 18 1.03 -21.31 -3.67
N GLU A 19 1.50 -21.04 -4.89
CA GLU A 19 2.71 -21.64 -5.44
C GLU A 19 3.97 -20.97 -4.87
N GLN A 20 5.02 -21.77 -4.64
CA GLN A 20 6.30 -21.24 -4.16
C GLN A 20 7.01 -20.46 -5.28
N LEU A 21 7.46 -19.25 -4.95
CA LEU A 21 8.27 -18.43 -5.84
C LEU A 21 9.72 -18.91 -5.88
N ASP A 22 10.33 -18.85 -7.05
CA ASP A 22 11.76 -19.09 -7.19
C ASP A 22 12.60 -17.87 -6.75
N LYS A 23 13.93 -18.05 -6.71
CA LYS A 23 14.84 -16.98 -6.29
C LYS A 23 14.79 -15.74 -7.18
N MET A 24 14.60 -15.90 -8.49
CA MET A 24 14.52 -14.77 -9.42
C MET A 24 13.20 -14.02 -9.25
N GLU A 25 12.10 -14.75 -9.03
CA GLU A 25 10.78 -14.18 -8.77
C GLU A 25 10.76 -13.39 -7.45
N ILE A 26 11.37 -13.95 -6.38
CA ILE A 26 11.55 -13.26 -5.09
C ILE A 26 12.37 -11.98 -5.29
N THR A 27 13.55 -12.06 -5.91
CA THR A 27 14.40 -10.88 -6.18
C THR A 27 13.64 -9.82 -6.98
N LEU A 28 12.82 -10.22 -7.95
CA LEU A 28 12.01 -9.28 -8.72
C LEU A 28 10.95 -8.58 -7.84
N ILE A 29 10.29 -9.29 -6.93
CA ILE A 29 9.34 -8.67 -5.98
C ILE A 29 10.07 -7.72 -5.03
N GLU A 30 11.18 -8.17 -4.43
CA GLU A 30 11.95 -7.39 -3.45
C GLU A 30 12.59 -6.14 -4.08
N SER A 31 12.95 -6.17 -5.36
CA SER A 31 13.43 -4.98 -6.09
C SER A 31 12.44 -3.81 -6.13
N ARG A 32 11.17 -4.05 -5.82
CA ARG A 32 10.12 -3.03 -5.75
C ARG A 32 9.89 -2.49 -4.34
N PHE A 33 10.58 -3.04 -3.35
CA PHE A 33 10.54 -2.47 -2.01
C PHE A 33 11.13 -1.07 -2.05
N CYS A 34 10.44 -0.17 -1.36
CA CYS A 34 10.85 1.20 -1.21
C CYS A 34 10.56 1.62 0.23
N THR A 35 11.26 2.65 0.69
CA THR A 35 11.00 3.21 2.01
C THR A 35 9.68 3.96 2.03
N VAL A 36 9.20 4.29 3.23
CA VAL A 36 7.97 5.06 3.40
C VAL A 36 8.10 6.43 2.72
N GLU A 37 9.25 7.08 2.86
CA GLU A 37 9.56 8.38 2.29
C GLU A 37 9.58 8.32 0.76
N GLU A 38 10.19 7.28 0.18
CA GLU A 38 10.19 7.07 -1.26
C GLU A 38 8.77 6.84 -1.81
N ALA A 39 7.95 6.07 -1.09
CA ALA A 39 6.56 5.83 -1.47
C ALA A 39 5.74 7.13 -1.40
N GLU A 40 5.89 7.91 -0.33
CA GLU A 40 5.24 9.22 -0.16
C GLU A 40 5.66 10.21 -1.27
N ALA A 41 6.93 10.23 -1.68
CA ALA A 41 7.42 11.09 -2.75
C ALA A 41 6.93 10.66 -4.15
N ARG A 42 6.95 9.36 -4.47
CA ARG A 42 6.54 8.84 -5.79
C ARG A 42 5.03 8.80 -5.98
N CYS A 43 4.28 8.58 -4.90
CA CYS A 43 2.83 8.39 -4.95
C CYS A 43 2.17 8.92 -3.68
N SER A 44 2.17 10.25 -3.52
CA SER A 44 1.63 10.94 -2.35
C SER A 44 0.14 10.69 -2.11
N GLN A 45 -0.63 10.48 -3.18
CA GLN A 45 -2.06 10.17 -3.14
C GLN A 45 -2.37 8.67 -3.27
N GLY A 46 -1.35 7.81 -3.19
CA GLY A 46 -1.54 6.37 -3.36
C GLY A 46 -2.17 5.72 -2.13
N ILE A 47 -3.07 4.78 -2.35
CA ILE A 47 -3.65 3.95 -1.29
C ILE A 47 -2.54 3.07 -0.68
N ARG A 48 -2.43 3.07 0.65
CA ARG A 48 -1.50 2.21 1.39
C ARG A 48 -2.24 1.02 1.97
N LEU A 49 -1.69 -0.18 1.79
CA LEU A 49 -2.24 -1.42 2.32
C LEU A 49 -1.46 -1.81 3.58
N PHE A 50 -2.20 -2.19 4.62
CA PHE A 50 -1.63 -2.58 5.91
C PHE A 50 -2.21 -3.92 6.36
N ASN A 51 -1.44 -4.64 7.16
CA ASN A 51 -1.84 -5.95 7.69
C ASN A 51 -2.87 -5.86 8.84
N THR A 52 -2.96 -4.71 9.51
CA THR A 52 -3.85 -4.55 10.69
C THR A 52 -4.69 -3.29 10.59
N ASN A 53 -5.91 -3.36 11.14
CA ASN A 53 -6.81 -2.20 11.25
C ASN A 53 -6.20 -1.09 12.10
N ASN A 54 -5.42 -1.42 13.14
CA ASN A 54 -4.73 -0.42 13.95
C ASN A 54 -3.75 0.41 13.09
N SER A 55 -2.94 -0.24 12.25
CA SER A 55 -2.03 0.45 11.34
C SER A 55 -2.76 1.30 10.30
N VAL A 56 -3.93 0.85 9.82
CA VAL A 56 -4.80 1.65 8.95
C VAL A 56 -5.26 2.92 9.67
N ASN A 57 -5.74 2.80 10.90
CA ASN A 57 -6.21 3.93 11.70
C ASN A 57 -5.09 4.94 11.98
N GLU A 58 -3.90 4.46 12.37
CA GLU A 58 -2.72 5.29 12.60
C GLU A 58 -2.34 6.08 11.34
N TYR A 59 -2.27 5.41 10.18
CA TYR A 59 -1.95 6.07 8.92
C TYR A 59 -3.00 7.11 8.53
N ASN A 60 -4.28 6.76 8.56
CA ASN A 60 -5.35 7.68 8.19
C ASN A 60 -5.40 8.89 9.11
N ASN A 61 -5.24 8.70 10.42
CA ASN A 61 -5.17 9.80 11.38
C ASN A 61 -3.95 10.70 11.13
N LYS A 62 -2.77 10.14 10.80
CA LYS A 62 -1.59 10.93 10.40
C LYS A 62 -1.92 11.83 9.21
N ILE A 63 -2.50 11.28 8.15
CA ILE A 63 -2.82 12.02 6.92
C ILE A 63 -3.89 13.09 7.16
N LEU A 64 -4.98 12.74 7.85
CA LEU A 64 -6.05 13.68 8.18
C LEU A 64 -5.56 14.80 9.10
N ASN A 65 -4.68 14.50 10.05
CA ASN A 65 -4.14 15.51 10.95
C ASN A 65 -3.26 16.54 10.25
N ALA A 66 -2.50 16.10 9.24
CA ALA A 66 -1.65 16.95 8.42
C ALA A 66 -2.43 17.77 7.36
N TYR A 67 -3.70 17.45 7.10
CA TYR A 67 -4.49 18.15 6.09
C TYR A 67 -4.95 19.53 6.59
N VAL A 68 -4.68 20.56 5.79
CA VAL A 68 -4.87 21.97 6.18
C VAL A 68 -6.36 22.34 6.23
N ASP A 69 -7.15 21.90 5.24
CA ASP A 69 -8.55 22.29 5.08
C ASP A 69 -9.52 21.22 5.62
N LYS A 70 -9.17 20.62 6.78
CA LYS A 70 -10.01 19.56 7.38
C LYS A 70 -11.25 20.16 8.05
N LEU A 71 -12.40 19.54 7.82
CA LEU A 71 -13.63 19.84 8.55
C LEU A 71 -13.64 19.05 9.87
N THR A 72 -13.44 19.75 10.99
CA THR A 72 -13.64 19.15 12.31
C THR A 72 -15.13 19.14 12.62
N SER A 73 -15.75 17.96 12.62
CA SER A 73 -17.13 17.82 13.11
C SER A 73 -17.18 18.23 14.58
N THR A 74 -18.08 19.15 14.93
CA THR A 74 -18.36 19.55 16.32
C THR A 74 -19.52 18.78 16.94
N LEU A 75 -20.12 17.85 16.19
CA LEU A 75 -21.18 16.99 16.69
C LEU A 75 -20.60 16.02 17.72
N THR A 76 -21.21 16.02 18.90
CA THR A 76 -20.93 15.05 19.96
C THR A 76 -21.92 13.90 19.77
N ASP A 77 -21.43 12.67 19.61
CA ASP A 77 -22.32 11.50 19.68
C ASP A 77 -22.92 11.44 21.08
N VAL A 78 -24.24 11.65 21.18
CA VAL A 78 -25.05 11.56 22.41
C VAL A 78 -25.59 10.15 22.61
#